data_AF-A0A2H9PSC0-F1
#
_entry.id   AF-A0A2H9PSC0-F1
#
_cell.length_a   1.000
_cell.length_b   1.000
_cell.length_c   1.000
_cell.angle_alpha   90.00
_cell.angle_beta   90.00
_cell.angle_gamma   90.00
#
_symmetry.space_group_name_H-M   'P 1'
#
loop_
_entity.id
_entity.type
_entity.pdbx_description
1 polymer ?
#
loop_
_entity_poly.entity_id
_entity_poly.type
_entity_poly.pdbx_seq_one_letter_code
_entity_poly.pdbx_strand_id
1 'polypeptide(L)'
;MKKTEIIYREILFDTIESKKNRFTQLELSKRLNVSLSTVNNALRPLDKIGGISIEKRFFSIRDIEKILVFWATKRNLDKDIIYKTNINLSIQDIEKNLPSKIVYTAYSAYKFRFDDVPADYSEVIVYSNNPDEIKSRFPFKKGHANLVVLNQDKEMSRLAKNNIAPSAQIYVDLWNLGTWYSKEFLKALEQRILSR
;
A
#
# COMPACT_ATOMS: atom_id res chain seq x y z
N MET A 1 -3.14 -9.02 -4.00
CA MET A 1 -4.20 -8.50 -3.08
C MET A 1 -5.58 -9.07 -3.36
N LYS A 2 -6.35 -9.36 -2.31
CA LYS A 2 -7.78 -9.76 -2.38
C LYS A 2 -8.71 -8.56 -2.58
N LYS A 3 -9.93 -8.81 -3.08
CA LYS A 3 -10.97 -7.77 -3.25
C LYS A 3 -11.29 -7.00 -1.96
N THR A 4 -11.30 -7.68 -0.82
CA THR A 4 -11.53 -7.05 0.49
C THR A 4 -10.42 -6.08 0.87
N GLU A 5 -9.17 -6.38 0.54
CA GLU A 5 -8.03 -5.50 0.80
C GLU A 5 -8.10 -4.25 -0.08
N ILE A 6 -8.53 -4.40 -1.35
CA ILE A 6 -8.78 -3.26 -2.25
C ILE A 6 -9.85 -2.34 -1.67
N ILE A 7 -10.93 -2.89 -1.08
CA ILE A 7 -11.96 -2.10 -0.40
C ILE A 7 -11.39 -1.33 0.80
N TYR A 8 -10.57 -1.97 1.63
CA TYR A 8 -9.92 -1.28 2.77
C TYR A 8 -9.04 -0.14 2.31
N ARG A 9 -8.23 -0.38 1.28
CA ARG A 9 -7.38 0.64 0.67
C ARG A 9 -8.20 1.81 0.15
N GLU A 10 -9.28 1.56 -0.57
CA GLU A 10 -10.13 2.61 -1.14
C GLU A 10 -10.73 3.49 -0.04
N ILE A 11 -11.27 2.87 1.02
CA ILE A 11 -11.85 3.57 2.16
C ILE A 11 -10.78 4.44 2.84
N LEU A 12 -9.61 3.86 3.12
CA LEU A 12 -8.51 4.57 3.78
C LEU A 12 -7.92 5.68 2.91
N PHE A 13 -7.80 5.46 1.61
CA PHE A 13 -7.37 6.50 0.67
C PHE A 13 -8.32 7.70 0.69
N ASP A 14 -9.63 7.46 0.52
CA ASP A 14 -10.63 8.52 0.53
C ASP A 14 -10.66 9.25 1.90
N THR A 15 -10.42 8.52 2.98
CA THR A 15 -10.41 9.10 4.34
C THR A 15 -9.16 9.94 4.60
N ILE A 16 -7.97 9.41 4.30
CA ILE A 16 -6.68 10.04 4.64
C ILE A 16 -6.33 11.14 3.63
N GLU A 17 -6.57 10.92 2.35
CA GLU A 17 -6.19 11.86 1.29
C GLU A 17 -7.28 12.87 0.95
N SER A 18 -8.55 12.43 0.96
CA SER A 18 -9.69 13.25 0.53
C SER A 18 -10.59 13.71 1.68
N LYS A 19 -10.24 13.38 2.94
CA LYS A 19 -11.01 13.71 4.16
C LYS A 19 -12.47 13.24 4.14
N LYS A 20 -12.80 12.24 3.32
CA LYS A 20 -14.14 11.67 3.24
C LYS A 20 -14.33 10.66 4.36
N ASN A 21 -15.28 10.90 5.25
CA ASN A 21 -15.53 10.06 6.43
C ASN A 21 -16.86 9.27 6.37
N ARG A 22 -17.65 9.44 5.31
CA ARG A 22 -18.96 8.79 5.13
C ARG A 22 -19.04 8.13 3.77
N PHE A 23 -19.53 6.91 3.74
CA PHE A 23 -19.55 6.07 2.56
C PHE A 23 -20.84 5.28 2.42
N THR A 24 -21.19 4.88 1.20
CA THR A 24 -22.26 3.89 0.97
C THR A 24 -21.70 2.57 0.45
N GLN A 25 -22.37 1.45 0.72
CA GLN A 25 -21.93 0.17 0.15
C GLN A 25 -22.09 0.15 -1.37
N LEU A 26 -23.14 0.82 -1.87
CA LEU A 26 -23.45 0.90 -3.30
C LEU A 26 -22.40 1.69 -4.07
N GLU A 27 -21.90 2.81 -3.54
CA GLU A 27 -20.83 3.56 -4.21
C GLU A 27 -19.55 2.74 -4.32
N LEU A 28 -19.16 2.00 -3.28
CA LEU A 28 -17.95 1.19 -3.28
C LEU A 28 -18.08 -0.01 -4.22
N SER A 29 -19.24 -0.66 -4.21
CA SER A 29 -19.58 -1.77 -5.10
C SER A 29 -19.47 -1.34 -6.57
N LYS A 30 -20.08 -0.21 -6.93
CA LYS A 30 -20.03 0.33 -8.29
C LYS A 30 -18.62 0.76 -8.69
N ARG A 31 -17.93 1.51 -7.83
CA ARG A 31 -16.60 2.06 -8.12
C ARG A 31 -15.55 0.96 -8.33
N LEU A 32 -15.56 -0.05 -7.46
CA LEU A 32 -14.57 -1.14 -7.49
C LEU A 32 -15.02 -2.34 -8.32
N ASN A 33 -16.21 -2.26 -8.95
CA ASN A 33 -16.83 -3.34 -9.72
C ASN A 33 -16.86 -4.68 -8.95
N VAL A 34 -17.38 -4.64 -7.72
CA VAL A 34 -17.55 -5.81 -6.83
C VAL A 34 -18.98 -5.91 -6.35
N SER A 35 -19.42 -7.10 -5.94
CA SER A 35 -20.77 -7.28 -5.41
C SER A 35 -20.97 -6.58 -4.07
N LEU A 36 -22.19 -6.14 -3.78
CA LEU A 36 -22.58 -5.60 -2.47
C LEU A 36 -22.25 -6.57 -1.33
N SER A 37 -22.43 -7.88 -1.55
CA SER A 37 -22.06 -8.91 -0.57
C SER A 37 -20.55 -8.89 -0.26
N THR A 38 -19.70 -8.68 -1.26
CA THR A 38 -18.24 -8.55 -1.05
C THR A 38 -17.92 -7.31 -0.21
N VAL A 39 -18.58 -6.18 -0.48
CA VAL A 39 -18.43 -4.96 0.32
C VAL A 39 -18.88 -5.20 1.76
N ASN A 40 -20.08 -5.75 1.96
CA ASN A 40 -20.61 -6.05 3.29
C ASN A 40 -19.69 -7.00 4.08
N ASN A 41 -19.15 -8.03 3.43
CA ASN A 41 -18.21 -8.96 4.05
C ASN A 41 -16.89 -8.28 4.44
N ALA A 42 -16.43 -7.28 3.68
CA ALA A 42 -15.27 -6.47 4.04
C ALA A 42 -15.59 -5.55 5.23
N LEU A 43 -16.76 -4.92 5.28
CA LEU A 43 -17.12 -3.95 6.31
C LEU A 43 -17.41 -4.59 7.69
N ARG A 44 -18.01 -5.79 7.73
CA ARG A 44 -18.34 -6.50 8.98
C ARG A 44 -17.19 -6.59 9.99
N PRO A 45 -15.97 -7.05 9.62
CA PRO A 45 -14.87 -7.07 10.58
C PRO A 45 -14.41 -5.68 11.00
N LEU A 46 -14.48 -4.67 10.12
CA LEU A 46 -14.13 -3.28 10.47
C LEU A 46 -15.11 -2.70 11.50
N ASP A 47 -16.39 -3.01 11.38
CA ASP A 47 -17.43 -2.60 12.33
C ASP A 47 -17.22 -3.28 13.70
N LYS A 48 -16.94 -4.59 13.69
CA LYS A 48 -16.65 -5.36 14.91
C LYS A 48 -15.47 -4.85 15.72
N ILE A 49 -14.41 -4.37 15.06
CA ILE A 49 -13.25 -3.78 15.77
C ILE A 49 -13.49 -2.31 16.16
N GLY A 50 -14.62 -1.72 15.74
CA GLY A 50 -14.94 -0.32 15.97
C GLY A 50 -14.15 0.65 15.06
N GLY A 51 -13.65 0.17 13.92
CA GLY A 51 -13.01 1.01 12.90
C GLY A 51 -14.04 1.84 12.12
N ILE A 52 -15.26 1.33 11.97
CA ILE A 52 -16.38 2.01 11.32
C ILE A 52 -17.66 1.94 12.17
N SER A 53 -18.66 2.75 11.80
CA SER A 53 -20.06 2.69 12.27
C SER A 53 -20.97 2.39 11.10
N ILE A 54 -21.68 1.27 11.10
CA ILE A 54 -22.69 0.98 10.09
C ILE A 54 -24.04 1.59 10.48
N GLU A 55 -24.55 2.51 9.65
CA GLU A 55 -25.88 3.10 9.76
C GLU A 55 -26.83 2.50 8.70
N LYS A 56 -28.13 2.86 8.75
CA LYS A 56 -29.15 2.33 7.81
C LYS A 56 -28.83 2.58 6.33
N ARG A 57 -28.16 3.69 5.98
CA ARG A 57 -27.93 4.11 4.57
C ARG A 57 -26.47 4.31 4.20
N PHE A 58 -25.60 4.49 5.19
CA PHE A 58 -24.19 4.77 5.00
C PHE A 58 -23.40 4.13 6.14
N PHE A 59 -22.09 4.15 6.05
CA PHE A 59 -21.22 3.89 7.18
C PHE A 59 -20.24 5.05 7.32
N SER A 60 -19.73 5.26 8.53
CA SER A 60 -18.76 6.31 8.82
C SER A 60 -17.48 5.73 9.42
N ILE A 61 -16.36 6.40 9.19
CA ILE A 61 -15.08 6.04 9.80
C ILE A 61 -15.08 6.51 11.24
N ARG A 62 -14.76 5.60 12.16
CA ARG A 62 -14.58 5.92 13.58
C ARG A 62 -13.12 5.99 13.96
N ASP A 63 -12.31 5.09 13.41
CA ASP A 63 -10.92 4.92 13.83
C ASP A 63 -10.07 4.43 12.65
N ILE A 64 -9.22 5.30 12.12
CA ILE A 64 -8.37 5.03 10.95
C ILE A 64 -7.28 4.01 11.33
N GLU A 65 -6.69 4.15 12.53
CA GLU A 65 -5.60 3.31 13.01
C GLU A 65 -6.04 1.85 13.10
N LYS A 66 -7.21 1.60 13.66
CA LYS A 66 -7.76 0.23 13.74
C LYS A 66 -7.95 -0.40 12.37
N ILE A 67 -8.44 0.35 11.39
CA ILE A 67 -8.62 -0.17 10.03
C ILE A 67 -7.24 -0.44 9.38
N LEU A 68 -6.27 0.47 9.54
CA LEU A 68 -4.90 0.31 9.04
C LEU A 68 -4.24 -0.95 9.61
N VAL A 69 -4.19 -1.09 10.93
CA VAL A 69 -3.61 -2.25 11.62
C VAL A 69 -4.34 -3.51 11.20
N PHE A 70 -5.68 -3.50 11.17
CA PHE A 70 -6.45 -4.66 10.73
C PHE A 70 -6.10 -5.09 9.30
N TRP A 71 -6.05 -4.16 8.34
CA TRP A 71 -5.64 -4.47 6.98
C TRP A 71 -4.20 -4.98 6.94
N ALA A 72 -3.29 -4.37 7.69
CA ALA A 72 -1.90 -4.81 7.77
C ALA A 72 -1.76 -6.27 8.21
N THR A 73 -2.59 -6.74 9.17
CA THR A 73 -2.62 -8.16 9.58
C THR A 73 -3.12 -9.14 8.50
N LYS A 74 -3.83 -8.64 7.48
CA LYS A 74 -4.38 -9.46 6.39
C LYS A 74 -3.52 -9.47 5.14
N ARG A 75 -2.71 -8.43 4.97
CA ARG A 75 -1.77 -8.30 3.87
C ARG A 75 -0.74 -9.43 3.94
N ASN A 76 -0.38 -9.96 2.78
CA ASN A 76 0.73 -10.88 2.63
C ASN A 76 1.52 -10.48 1.38
N LEU A 77 2.68 -9.84 1.58
CA LEU A 77 3.52 -9.33 0.50
C LEU A 77 4.04 -10.48 -0.38
N ASP A 78 4.47 -11.59 0.23
CA ASP A 78 5.10 -12.72 -0.46
C ASP A 78 4.23 -13.29 -1.58
N LYS A 79 2.91 -13.34 -1.38
CA LYS A 79 1.96 -13.81 -2.40
C LYS A 79 1.84 -12.90 -3.61
N ASP A 80 2.25 -11.65 -3.48
CA ASP A 80 2.20 -10.67 -4.57
C ASP A 80 3.59 -10.47 -5.21
N ILE A 81 4.67 -11.08 -4.70
CA ILE A 81 6.00 -10.96 -5.32
C ILE A 81 6.02 -11.68 -6.67
N ILE A 82 6.27 -10.93 -7.74
CA ILE A 82 6.41 -11.46 -9.11
C ILE A 82 7.86 -11.51 -9.59
N TYR A 83 8.74 -10.70 -8.98
CA TYR A 83 10.17 -10.70 -9.26
C TYR A 83 10.96 -10.17 -8.07
N LYS A 84 12.15 -10.73 -7.82
CA LYS A 84 13.09 -10.24 -6.82
C LYS A 84 14.52 -10.52 -7.28
N THR A 85 15.43 -9.59 -7.02
CA THR A 85 16.84 -9.74 -7.42
C THR A 85 17.76 -8.99 -6.46
N ASN A 86 19.02 -9.42 -6.40
CA ASN A 86 20.10 -8.70 -5.74
C ASN A 86 20.80 -7.78 -6.75
N ILE A 87 21.04 -6.53 -6.36
CA ILE A 87 21.67 -5.52 -7.20
C ILE A 87 22.80 -4.88 -6.40
N ASN A 88 24.02 -4.92 -6.93
CA ASN A 88 25.17 -4.24 -6.33
C ASN A 88 25.24 -2.78 -6.79
N LEU A 89 24.20 -2.01 -6.50
CA LEU A 89 24.10 -0.57 -6.78
C LEU A 89 23.61 0.15 -5.53
N SER A 90 23.86 1.46 -5.44
CA SER A 90 23.24 2.27 -4.40
C SER A 90 21.71 2.30 -4.58
N ILE A 91 20.97 2.51 -3.50
CA ILE A 91 19.51 2.64 -3.54
C ILE A 91 19.08 3.77 -4.47
N GLN A 92 19.80 4.88 -4.46
CA GLN A 92 19.52 6.02 -5.33
C GLN A 92 19.68 5.66 -6.81
N ASP A 93 20.67 4.83 -7.15
CA ASP A 93 20.86 4.37 -8.53
C ASP A 93 19.78 3.36 -8.94
N ILE A 94 19.36 2.48 -8.04
CA ILE A 94 18.23 1.57 -8.30
C ILE A 94 16.96 2.40 -8.58
N GLU A 95 16.65 3.36 -7.72
CA GLU A 95 15.52 4.28 -7.86
C GLU A 95 15.56 5.07 -9.18
N LYS A 96 16.72 5.57 -9.61
CA LYS A 96 16.86 6.32 -10.87
C LYS A 96 16.72 5.45 -12.12
N ASN A 97 17.16 4.19 -12.06
CA ASN A 97 17.20 3.29 -13.22
C ASN A 97 15.90 2.49 -13.43
N LEU A 98 14.98 2.52 -12.45
CA LEU A 98 13.67 1.89 -12.58
C LEU A 98 12.84 2.48 -13.74
N PRO A 99 12.03 1.66 -14.42
CA PRO A 99 11.21 2.11 -15.54
C PRO A 99 10.08 3.03 -15.08
N SER A 100 9.53 3.84 -15.99
CA SER A 100 8.51 4.86 -15.66
C SER A 100 7.13 4.28 -15.33
N LYS A 101 6.84 3.04 -15.73
CA LYS A 101 5.55 2.36 -15.50
C LYS A 101 5.60 1.45 -14.26
N ILE A 102 5.96 2.03 -13.12
CA ILE A 102 5.99 1.35 -11.82
C ILE A 102 5.37 2.25 -10.76
N VAL A 103 5.00 1.69 -9.62
CA VAL A 103 4.57 2.45 -8.46
C VAL A 103 5.46 2.10 -7.26
N TYR A 104 6.19 3.08 -6.75
CA TYR A 104 6.95 2.95 -5.52
C TYR A 104 6.03 2.67 -4.34
N THR A 105 6.44 1.76 -3.47
CA THR A 105 5.86 1.55 -2.14
C THR A 105 6.94 1.55 -1.05
N ALA A 106 6.54 1.31 0.19
CA ALA A 106 7.43 1.21 1.35
C ALA A 106 8.40 2.41 1.50
N TYR A 107 9.70 2.16 1.61
CA TYR A 107 10.73 3.16 1.94
C TYR A 107 10.85 4.24 0.88
N SER A 108 11.06 3.87 -0.38
CA SER A 108 11.18 4.82 -1.49
C SER A 108 9.91 5.65 -1.66
N ALA A 109 8.73 5.04 -1.46
CA ALA A 109 7.47 5.80 -1.51
C ALA A 109 7.33 6.79 -0.37
N TYR A 110 7.71 6.43 0.86
CA TYR A 110 7.75 7.36 1.98
C TYR A 110 8.67 8.54 1.67
N LYS A 111 9.91 8.24 1.27
CA LYS A 111 10.93 9.22 0.91
C LYS A 111 10.42 10.19 -0.15
N PHE A 112 9.93 9.70 -1.28
CA PHE A 112 9.47 10.57 -2.36
C PHE A 112 8.21 11.35 -2.02
N ARG A 113 7.38 10.85 -1.09
CA ARG A 113 6.15 11.52 -0.69
C ARG A 113 6.38 12.64 0.32
N PHE A 114 7.34 12.47 1.21
CA PHE A 114 7.53 13.36 2.36
C PHE A 114 8.87 14.09 2.37
N ASP A 115 9.74 13.81 1.40
CA ASP A 115 11.10 14.34 1.29
C ASP A 115 11.89 14.15 2.60
N ASP A 116 11.71 12.97 3.20
CA ASP A 116 12.20 12.63 4.54
C ASP A 116 12.62 11.16 4.59
N VAL A 117 13.67 10.87 5.35
CA VAL A 117 14.26 9.53 5.50
C VAL A 117 14.50 9.27 6.99
N PRO A 118 13.52 8.62 7.67
CA PRO A 118 13.60 8.38 9.11
C PRO A 118 14.77 7.47 9.53
N ALA A 119 15.20 6.58 8.63
CA ALA A 119 16.32 5.66 8.83
C ALA A 119 16.94 5.25 7.49
N ASP A 120 18.20 4.84 7.51
CA ASP A 120 18.84 4.21 6.35
C ASP A 120 18.10 2.92 5.96
N TYR A 121 17.89 2.73 4.67
CA TYR A 121 17.21 1.56 4.12
C TYR A 121 18.02 0.98 2.96
N SER A 122 17.91 -0.33 2.76
CA SER A 122 18.72 -1.07 1.79
C SER A 122 17.90 -1.82 0.75
N GLU A 123 16.61 -1.53 0.63
CA GLU A 123 15.70 -2.24 -0.28
C GLU A 123 14.73 -1.30 -0.97
N VAL A 124 14.46 -1.56 -2.25
CA VAL A 124 13.46 -0.86 -3.06
C VAL A 124 12.34 -1.83 -3.39
N ILE A 125 11.12 -1.47 -3.02
CA ILE A 125 9.92 -2.25 -3.29
C ILE A 125 9.00 -1.45 -4.22
N VAL A 126 8.58 -2.07 -5.31
CA VAL A 126 7.74 -1.44 -6.33
C VAL A 126 6.62 -2.36 -6.78
N TYR A 127 5.51 -1.78 -7.20
CA TYR A 127 4.45 -2.44 -7.93
C TYR A 127 4.67 -2.30 -9.44
N SER A 128 4.48 -3.39 -10.17
CA SER A 128 4.45 -3.37 -11.63
C SER A 128 3.61 -4.51 -12.19
N ASN A 129 3.07 -4.31 -13.39
CA ASN A 129 2.45 -5.35 -14.21
C ASN A 129 3.38 -5.91 -15.29
N ASN A 130 4.54 -5.27 -15.51
CA ASN A 130 5.48 -5.68 -16.54
C ASN A 130 6.85 -5.96 -15.93
N PRO A 131 7.04 -7.15 -15.32
CA PRO A 131 8.31 -7.51 -14.73
C PRO A 131 9.43 -7.66 -15.76
N ASP A 132 9.13 -7.85 -17.06
CA ASP A 132 10.14 -8.12 -18.07
C ASP A 132 10.98 -6.89 -18.43
N GLU A 133 10.39 -5.69 -18.38
CA GLU A 133 11.16 -4.44 -18.51
C GLU A 133 12.14 -4.28 -17.34
N ILE A 134 11.70 -4.63 -16.12
CA ILE A 134 12.54 -4.57 -14.92
C ILE A 134 13.65 -5.60 -15.00
N LYS A 135 13.36 -6.84 -15.43
CA LYS A 135 14.38 -7.90 -15.62
C LYS A 135 15.44 -7.52 -16.66
N SER A 136 15.02 -6.81 -17.72
CA SER A 136 15.94 -6.37 -18.78
C SER A 136 16.97 -5.36 -18.27
N ARG A 137 16.57 -4.47 -17.36
CA ARG A 137 17.46 -3.48 -16.73
C ARG A 137 18.23 -4.06 -15.54
N PHE A 138 17.57 -4.91 -14.76
CA PHE A 138 18.10 -5.51 -13.54
C PHE A 138 18.00 -7.04 -13.63
N PRO A 139 18.96 -7.69 -14.30
CA PRO A 139 18.94 -9.14 -14.46
C PRO A 139 19.02 -9.85 -13.11
N PHE A 140 18.50 -11.07 -13.08
CA PHE A 140 18.42 -11.84 -11.85
C PHE A 140 19.81 -12.19 -11.33
N LYS A 141 20.08 -11.85 -10.08
CA LYS A 141 21.27 -12.29 -9.34
C LYS A 141 20.85 -12.93 -8.03
N LYS A 142 21.54 -14.02 -7.68
CA LYS A 142 21.39 -14.70 -6.38
C LYS A 142 21.98 -13.82 -5.27
N GLY A 143 21.34 -13.80 -4.12
CA GLY A 143 21.79 -13.05 -2.95
C GLY A 143 20.61 -12.47 -2.16
N HIS A 144 20.90 -11.59 -1.21
CA HIS A 144 19.88 -10.84 -0.49
C HIS A 144 19.17 -9.90 -1.47
N ALA A 145 17.88 -10.12 -1.73
CA ALA A 145 17.15 -9.29 -2.67
C ALA A 145 17.03 -7.86 -2.11
N ASN A 146 17.40 -6.87 -2.90
CA ASN A 146 17.23 -5.45 -2.57
C ASN A 146 16.37 -4.70 -3.59
N LEU A 147 15.92 -5.39 -4.64
CA LEU A 147 14.81 -4.96 -5.47
C LEU A 147 13.73 -6.04 -5.45
N VAL A 148 12.53 -5.66 -5.00
CA VAL A 148 11.35 -6.52 -4.96
C VAL A 148 10.23 -5.90 -5.78
N VAL A 149 9.68 -6.68 -6.72
CA VAL A 149 8.58 -6.28 -7.57
C VAL A 149 7.33 -7.04 -7.17
N LEU A 150 6.30 -6.30 -6.81
CA LEU A 150 4.97 -6.77 -6.46
C LEU A 150 4.02 -6.64 -7.64
N ASN A 151 3.07 -7.56 -7.73
CA ASN A 151 1.99 -7.52 -8.72
C ASN A 151 1.08 -6.32 -8.47
N GLN A 152 0.82 -5.53 -9.51
CA GLN A 152 0.01 -4.32 -9.42
C GLN A 152 -1.46 -4.63 -9.73
N ASP A 153 -2.36 -4.35 -8.79
CA ASP A 153 -3.78 -4.48 -9.08
C ASP A 153 -4.30 -3.30 -9.94
N LYS A 154 -5.48 -3.50 -10.55
CA LYS A 154 -6.07 -2.55 -11.51
C LYS A 154 -6.35 -1.17 -10.92
N GLU A 155 -6.67 -1.09 -9.62
CA GLU A 155 -7.01 0.18 -8.96
C GLU A 155 -5.76 0.97 -8.58
N MET A 156 -4.59 0.33 -8.47
CA MET A 156 -3.36 1.00 -8.05
C MET A 156 -3.01 2.18 -8.98
N SER A 157 -3.16 2.02 -10.30
CA SER A 157 -2.83 3.09 -11.25
C SER A 157 -3.70 4.34 -11.08
N ARG A 158 -4.93 4.17 -10.60
CA ARG A 158 -5.85 5.30 -10.33
C ARG A 158 -5.49 6.00 -9.02
N LEU A 159 -5.05 5.25 -8.02
CA LEU A 159 -4.78 5.76 -6.67
C LEU A 159 -3.36 6.32 -6.53
N ALA A 160 -2.41 5.80 -7.30
CA ALA A 160 -1.02 6.24 -7.28
C ALA A 160 -0.90 7.65 -7.87
N LYS A 161 -0.21 8.54 -7.14
CA LYS A 161 0.10 9.89 -7.60
C LYS A 161 1.60 9.96 -7.85
N ASN A 162 2.02 10.43 -9.02
CA ASN A 162 3.44 10.53 -9.40
C ASN A 162 4.22 9.21 -9.19
N ASN A 163 3.61 8.07 -9.54
CA ASN A 163 4.17 6.73 -9.32
C ASN A 163 4.45 6.39 -7.84
N ILE A 164 3.74 7.01 -6.90
CA ILE A 164 3.86 6.74 -5.47
C ILE A 164 2.54 6.16 -4.95
N ALA A 165 2.62 5.06 -4.20
CA ALA A 165 1.46 4.43 -3.60
C ALA A 165 0.74 5.35 -2.58
N PRO A 166 -0.57 5.15 -2.35
CA PRO A 166 -1.31 5.81 -1.28
C PRO A 166 -0.69 5.64 0.10
N SER A 167 -0.84 6.62 0.99
CA SER A 167 -0.29 6.54 2.36
C SER A 167 -0.70 5.28 3.11
N ALA A 168 -1.96 4.85 2.96
CA ALA A 168 -2.47 3.63 3.59
C ALA A 168 -1.80 2.36 3.06
N GLN A 169 -1.49 2.32 1.76
CA GLN A 169 -0.77 1.21 1.14
C GLN A 169 0.69 1.19 1.61
N ILE A 170 1.35 2.36 1.64
CA ILE A 170 2.72 2.49 2.15
C ILE A 170 2.80 1.96 3.59
N TYR A 171 1.86 2.35 4.45
CA TYR A 171 1.79 1.87 5.83
C TYR A 171 1.68 0.35 5.90
N VAL A 172 0.73 -0.23 5.17
CA VAL A 172 0.48 -1.67 5.19
C VAL A 172 1.65 -2.47 4.64
N ASP A 173 2.31 -1.97 3.59
CA ASP A 173 3.49 -2.63 3.04
C ASP A 173 4.66 -2.53 4.03
N LEU A 174 4.95 -1.35 4.60
CA LEU A 174 5.97 -1.19 5.65
C LEU A 174 5.73 -2.10 6.85
N TRP A 175 4.48 -2.23 7.29
CA TRP A 175 4.10 -3.08 8.43
C TRP A 175 4.40 -4.56 8.18
N ASN A 176 4.35 -4.99 6.92
CA ASN A 176 4.64 -6.37 6.52
C ASN A 176 6.13 -6.62 6.23
N LEU A 177 6.99 -5.60 6.31
CA LEU A 177 8.43 -5.75 6.14
C LEU A 177 9.10 -6.03 7.49
N GLY A 178 9.80 -7.17 7.55
CA GLY A 178 10.49 -7.64 8.76
C GLY A 178 11.86 -7.00 9.03
N THR A 179 12.24 -5.95 8.31
CA THR A 179 13.52 -5.26 8.48
C THR A 179 13.49 -4.29 9.65
N TRP A 180 14.60 -4.16 10.39
CA TRP A 180 14.66 -3.34 11.60
C TRP A 180 14.26 -1.87 11.40
N TYR A 181 14.59 -1.27 10.25
CA TYR A 181 14.30 0.12 9.92
C TYR A 181 12.82 0.36 9.56
N SER A 182 12.00 -0.67 9.30
CA SER A 182 10.57 -0.50 8.98
C SER A 182 9.81 0.20 10.09
N LYS A 183 10.22 -0.02 11.34
CA LYS A 183 9.61 0.58 12.53
C LYS A 183 9.74 2.11 12.58
N GLU A 184 10.88 2.66 12.18
CA GLU A 184 11.09 4.11 12.17
C GLU A 184 10.24 4.78 11.08
N PHE A 185 10.15 4.16 9.90
CA PHE A 185 9.27 4.61 8.83
C PHE A 185 7.79 4.52 9.20
N LEU A 186 7.37 3.45 9.88
CA LEU A 186 5.99 3.29 10.36
C LEU A 186 5.63 4.40 11.35
N LYS A 187 6.46 4.62 12.37
CA LYS A 187 6.24 5.65 13.38
C LYS A 187 6.15 7.04 12.76
N ALA A 188 7.05 7.36 11.83
CA ALA A 188 7.05 8.64 11.14
C ALA A 188 5.84 8.78 10.19
N LEU A 189 5.32 7.69 9.63
CA LEU A 189 4.12 7.69 8.79
C LEU A 189 2.85 7.84 9.62
N GLU A 190 2.76 7.15 10.75
CA GLU A 190 1.65 7.26 11.73
C GLU A 190 1.46 8.71 12.18
N GLN A 191 2.54 9.39 12.55
CA GLN A 191 2.50 10.81 12.92
C GLN A 191 1.94 11.70 11.79
N ARG A 192 2.18 11.36 10.53
CA ARG A 192 1.70 12.15 9.39
C ARG A 192 0.24 11.87 9.03
N ILE A 193 -0.23 10.63 9.23
CA ILE A 193 -1.58 10.19 8.83
C ILE A 193 -2.62 10.24 9.97
N LEU A 194 -2.19 10.06 11.23
CA LEU A 194 -3.07 9.98 12.40
C LEU A 194 -3.10 11.26 13.24
N SER A 195 -2.07 12.12 13.19
CA SER A 195 -2.02 13.36 13.98
C SER A 195 -2.81 14.53 13.36
N ARG A 196 -3.89 14.24 12.63
CA ARG A 196 -4.76 15.22 11.96
C ARG A 196 -6.12 15.29 12.63
#